data_AF-A0A949SHM7-F1
#
_entry.id   AF-A0A949SHM7-F1
#
_cell.length_a   1.000
_cell.length_b   1.000
_cell.length_c   1.000
_cell.angle_alpha   90.00
_cell.angle_beta   90.00
_cell.angle_gamma   90.00
#
_symmetry.space_group_name_H-M   'P 1'
#
loop_
_entity.id
_entity.type
_entity.pdbx_description
1 polymer ?
#
loop_
_entity_poly.entity_id
_entity_poly.type
_entity_poly.pdbx_seq_one_letter_code
_entity_poly.pdbx_strand_id
1 'polypeptide(L)'
;MTAQQLFDAVGPELRSQILGYIQTDERPAYRAMVQSLAGARKLRPQFVLEKSRAQQQEWLEAQLRLKTNGPVVEQLVQIWLLKSQSQMLITFLDVLGIEHDDKGQVENLPEEITEDKAAAGVQALLAAFPARQAALYLHMFQLQRPGGWEGLAKAIAASDALKL
;
A
#
# COMPACT_ATOMS: atom_id res chain seq x y z
N MET A 1 11.40 1.38 -6.63
CA MET A 1 10.32 0.52 -7.15
C MET A 1 9.08 1.38 -7.36
N THR A 2 8.25 1.11 -8.36
CA THR A 2 6.94 1.76 -8.49
C THR A 2 5.90 1.08 -7.59
N ALA A 3 4.77 1.73 -7.30
CA ALA A 3 3.66 1.12 -6.55
C ALA A 3 3.18 -0.20 -7.18
N GLN A 4 3.17 -0.28 -8.52
CA GLN A 4 2.86 -1.50 -9.26
C GLN A 4 3.87 -2.63 -8.98
N GLN A 5 5.17 -2.32 -9.02
CA GLN A 5 6.22 -3.31 -8.71
C GLN A 5 6.12 -3.79 -7.26
N LEU A 6 5.82 -2.88 -6.32
CA LEU A 6 5.60 -3.23 -4.92
C LEU A 6 4.39 -4.16 -4.76
N PHE A 7 3.27 -3.82 -5.39
CA PHE A 7 2.07 -4.63 -5.35
C PHE A 7 2.31 -6.04 -5.91
N ASP A 8 3.08 -6.18 -6.99
CA ASP A 8 3.46 -7.49 -7.50
C ASP A 8 4.40 -8.26 -6.56
N ALA A 9 5.37 -7.58 -5.94
CA ALA A 9 6.38 -8.17 -5.06
C ALA A 9 5.83 -8.65 -3.70
N VAL A 10 4.74 -8.04 -3.21
CA VAL A 10 4.09 -8.51 -1.97
C VAL A 10 3.40 -9.88 -2.10
N GLY A 11 3.31 -10.47 -3.30
CA GLY A 11 2.83 -11.84 -3.45
C GLY A 11 1.30 -11.99 -3.42
N PRO A 12 0.78 -13.19 -3.75
CA PRO A 12 -0.64 -13.40 -4.00
C PRO A 12 -1.51 -13.28 -2.75
N GLU A 13 -1.04 -13.71 -1.58
CA GLU A 13 -1.83 -13.70 -0.34
C GLU A 13 -2.17 -12.28 0.09
N LEU A 14 -1.17 -11.39 0.18
CA LEU A 14 -1.40 -10.01 0.58
C LEU A 14 -2.19 -9.23 -0.47
N ARG A 15 -1.97 -9.50 -1.76
CA ARG A 15 -2.80 -8.89 -2.82
C ARG A 15 -4.27 -9.29 -2.71
N SER A 16 -4.55 -10.57 -2.47
CA SER A 16 -5.93 -11.04 -2.26
C SER A 16 -6.56 -10.41 -1.02
N GLN A 17 -5.79 -10.25 0.06
CA GLN A 17 -6.25 -9.55 1.27
C GLN A 17 -6.62 -8.08 0.96
N ILE A 18 -5.75 -7.34 0.26
CA ILE A 18 -5.98 -5.94 -0.10
C ILE A 18 -7.23 -5.82 -1.00
N LEU A 19 -7.29 -6.61 -2.09
CA LEU A 19 -8.41 -6.58 -3.02
C LEU A 19 -9.72 -7.02 -2.36
N GLY A 20 -9.65 -8.02 -1.48
CA GLY A 20 -10.77 -8.49 -0.68
C GLY A 20 -11.35 -7.38 0.16
N TYR A 21 -10.52 -6.74 1.01
CA TYR A 21 -10.94 -5.62 1.87
C TYR A 21 -11.60 -4.51 1.06
N ILE A 22 -10.99 -4.11 -0.07
CA ILE A 22 -11.53 -3.01 -0.87
C ILE A 22 -12.87 -3.41 -1.48
N GLN A 23 -13.01 -4.65 -1.93
CA GLN A 23 -14.26 -5.19 -2.47
C GLN A 23 -15.39 -5.29 -1.42
N THR A 24 -15.06 -5.59 -0.16
CA THR A 24 -16.03 -5.84 0.91
C THR A 24 -16.36 -4.61 1.73
N ASP A 25 -15.35 -3.89 2.17
CA ASP A 25 -15.43 -2.82 3.17
C ASP A 25 -15.44 -1.45 2.51
N GLU A 26 -14.63 -1.26 1.46
CA GLU A 26 -14.53 0.01 0.72
C GLU A 26 -15.29 -0.03 -0.63
N ARG A 27 -16.55 -0.49 -0.59
CA ARG A 27 -17.39 -0.72 -1.78
C ARG A 27 -17.48 0.49 -2.75
N PRO A 28 -17.57 1.75 -2.29
CA PRO A 28 -17.55 2.90 -3.18
C PRO A 28 -16.22 3.04 -3.93
N ALA A 29 -15.08 2.90 -3.23
CA ALA A 29 -13.76 2.94 -3.83
C ALA A 29 -13.56 1.80 -4.84
N TYR A 30 -14.02 0.59 -4.48
CA TYR A 30 -14.01 -0.56 -5.40
C TYR A 30 -14.77 -0.28 -6.70
N ARG A 31 -15.99 0.25 -6.61
CA ARG A 31 -16.79 0.59 -7.80
C ARG A 31 -16.13 1.65 -8.66
N ALA A 32 -15.56 2.69 -8.05
CA ALA A 32 -14.83 3.73 -8.77
C ALA A 32 -13.60 3.16 -9.50
N MET A 33 -12.85 2.27 -8.84
CA MET A 33 -11.72 1.57 -9.44
C MET A 33 -12.15 0.71 -10.65
N VAL A 34 -13.21 -0.10 -10.49
CA VAL A 34 -13.75 -0.91 -11.60
C VAL A 34 -14.19 -0.02 -12.76
N GLN A 35 -14.85 1.11 -12.48
CA GLN A 35 -15.30 2.05 -13.50
C GLN A 35 -14.13 2.64 -14.30
N SER A 36 -13.08 3.10 -13.60
CA SER A 36 -11.88 3.65 -14.20
C SER A 36 -11.16 2.61 -15.07
N LEU A 37 -10.86 1.44 -14.51
CA LEU A 37 -10.13 0.37 -15.19
C LEU A 37 -10.89 -0.20 -16.39
N ALA A 38 -12.21 -0.37 -16.27
CA ALA A 38 -13.04 -0.87 -17.37
C ALA A 38 -13.14 0.17 -18.48
N GLY A 39 -13.29 1.45 -18.13
CA GLY A 39 -13.27 2.56 -19.08
C GLY A 39 -11.98 2.62 -19.89
N ALA A 40 -10.82 2.46 -19.23
CA ALA A 40 -9.52 2.38 -19.90
C ALA A 40 -9.40 1.20 -20.89
N ARG A 41 -10.21 0.15 -20.70
CA ARG A 41 -10.33 -1.01 -21.61
C ARG A 41 -11.50 -0.94 -22.58
N LYS A 42 -12.22 0.18 -22.64
CA LYS A 42 -13.46 0.36 -23.43
C LYS A 42 -14.52 -0.73 -23.11
N LEU A 43 -14.52 -1.22 -21.88
CA LEU A 43 -15.45 -2.22 -21.36
C LEU A 43 -16.50 -1.52 -20.50
N ARG A 44 -17.78 -1.94 -20.58
CA ARG A 44 -18.79 -1.44 -19.63
C ARG A 44 -18.47 -1.98 -18.23
N PRO A 45 -18.40 -1.14 -17.18
CA PRO A 45 -18.06 -1.59 -15.84
C PRO A 45 -18.96 -2.72 -15.32
N GLN A 46 -20.24 -2.69 -15.71
CA GLN A 46 -21.23 -3.70 -15.36
C GLN A 46 -20.84 -5.12 -15.79
N PHE A 47 -20.14 -5.30 -16.93
CA PHE A 47 -19.65 -6.61 -17.37
C PHE A 47 -18.64 -7.24 -16.39
N VAL A 48 -17.93 -6.41 -15.63
CA VAL A 48 -17.06 -6.86 -14.55
C VAL A 48 -17.90 -7.13 -13.32
N LEU A 49 -18.74 -6.17 -12.91
CA LEU A 49 -19.52 -6.24 -11.66
C LEU A 49 -20.53 -7.40 -11.60
N GLU A 50 -20.97 -7.93 -12.74
CA GLU A 50 -21.86 -9.10 -12.83
C GLU A 50 -21.15 -10.45 -12.65
N LYS A 51 -19.82 -10.47 -12.72
CA LYS A 51 -19.04 -11.70 -12.52
C LYS A 51 -19.05 -12.15 -11.06
N SER A 52 -18.66 -13.40 -10.81
CA SER A 52 -18.43 -13.85 -9.44
C SER A 52 -17.33 -13.01 -8.78
N ARG A 53 -17.34 -12.88 -7.44
CA ARG A 53 -16.33 -12.08 -6.72
C ARG A 53 -14.89 -12.49 -7.07
N ALA A 54 -14.65 -13.80 -7.19
CA ALA A 54 -13.35 -14.34 -7.58
C ALA A 54 -12.94 -13.89 -8.99
N GLN A 55 -13.86 -13.98 -9.96
CA GLN A 55 -13.60 -13.52 -11.34
C GLN A 55 -13.39 -12.01 -11.43
N GLN A 56 -14.03 -11.23 -10.56
CA GLN A 56 -13.78 -9.79 -10.48
C GLN A 56 -12.36 -9.50 -9.96
N GLN A 57 -11.93 -10.20 -8.91
CA GLN A 57 -10.57 -10.05 -8.37
C GLN A 57 -9.50 -10.48 -9.37
N GLU A 58 -9.70 -11.59 -10.08
CA GLU A 58 -8.80 -12.04 -11.15
C GLU A 58 -8.66 -10.99 -12.26
N TRP A 59 -9.80 -10.43 -12.72
CA TRP A 59 -9.78 -9.36 -13.71
C TRP A 59 -9.07 -8.10 -13.21
N LEU A 60 -9.31 -7.70 -11.96
CA LEU A 60 -8.67 -6.55 -11.34
C LEU A 60 -7.16 -6.77 -11.20
N GLU A 61 -6.71 -7.92 -10.71
CA GLU A 61 -5.28 -8.23 -10.59
C GLU A 61 -4.60 -8.13 -11.96
N ALA A 62 -5.22 -8.67 -13.01
CA ALA A 62 -4.71 -8.55 -14.38
C ALA A 62 -4.61 -7.08 -14.85
N GLN A 63 -5.55 -6.21 -14.46
CA GLN A 63 -5.46 -4.78 -14.78
C GLN A 63 -4.40 -4.07 -13.95
N LEU A 64 -4.29 -4.35 -12.66
CA LEU A 64 -3.37 -3.68 -11.74
C LEU A 64 -1.89 -4.01 -12.04
N ARG A 65 -1.63 -5.14 -12.69
CA ARG A 65 -0.31 -5.53 -13.22
C ARG A 65 0.16 -4.72 -14.43
N LEU A 66 -0.66 -3.81 -14.96
CA LEU A 66 -0.28 -3.01 -16.11
C LEU A 66 0.40 -1.73 -15.64
N LYS A 67 1.57 -1.42 -16.23
CA LYS A 67 2.33 -0.21 -15.90
C LYS A 67 1.51 1.08 -15.97
N THR A 68 0.58 1.16 -16.92
CA THR A 68 -0.32 2.31 -17.11
C THR A 68 -1.27 2.55 -15.94
N ASN A 69 -1.49 1.54 -15.11
CA ASN A 69 -2.41 1.58 -13.97
C ASN A 69 -1.68 1.79 -12.63
N GLY A 70 -0.39 2.14 -12.65
CA GLY A 70 0.39 2.45 -11.46
C GLY A 70 -0.30 3.41 -10.48
N PRO A 71 -0.89 4.54 -10.93
CA PRO A 71 -1.62 5.45 -10.04
C PRO A 71 -2.85 4.81 -9.37
N VAL A 72 -3.52 3.87 -10.05
CA VAL A 72 -4.65 3.12 -9.47
C VAL A 72 -4.17 2.17 -8.39
N VAL A 73 -3.03 1.50 -8.61
CA VAL A 73 -2.39 0.65 -7.58
C VAL A 73 -1.99 1.47 -6.36
N GLU A 74 -1.39 2.65 -6.58
CA GLU A 74 -1.02 3.55 -5.49
C GLU A 74 -2.22 3.95 -4.65
N GLN A 75 -3.30 4.43 -5.29
CA GLN A 75 -4.53 4.79 -4.60
C GLN A 75 -5.15 3.60 -3.86
N LEU A 76 -5.16 2.42 -4.47
CA LEU A 76 -5.67 1.18 -3.86
C LEU A 76 -4.93 0.85 -2.57
N VAL A 77 -3.60 0.85 -2.61
CA VAL A 77 -2.76 0.52 -1.45
C VAL A 77 -2.88 1.61 -0.38
N GLN A 78 -2.93 2.89 -0.76
CA GLN A 78 -3.14 3.99 0.20
C GLN A 78 -4.47 3.87 0.94
N ILE A 79 -5.57 3.56 0.24
CA ILE A 79 -6.88 3.34 0.89
C ILE A 79 -6.78 2.17 1.86
N TRP A 80 -6.20 1.04 1.44
CA TRP A 80 -6.06 -0.11 2.33
C TRP A 80 -5.22 0.20 3.58
N LEU A 81 -4.09 0.91 3.41
CA LEU A 81 -3.23 1.31 4.52
C LEU A 81 -3.98 2.22 5.51
N LEU A 82 -4.64 3.27 5.01
CA LEU A 82 -5.32 4.26 5.85
C LEU A 82 -6.60 3.73 6.52
N LYS A 83 -7.30 2.80 5.88
CA LYS A 83 -8.61 2.31 6.36
C LYS A 83 -8.53 0.99 7.11
N SER A 84 -7.62 0.11 6.71
CA SER A 84 -7.46 -1.22 7.32
C SER A 84 -6.23 -1.34 8.22
N GLN A 85 -5.19 -0.54 8.01
CA GLN A 85 -3.89 -0.69 8.67
C GLN A 85 -3.46 0.59 9.41
N SER A 86 -4.40 1.45 9.81
CA SER A 86 -4.10 2.74 10.46
C SER A 86 -3.19 2.59 11.69
N GLN A 87 -3.39 1.54 12.49
CA GLN A 87 -2.54 1.27 13.64
C GLN A 87 -1.07 1.02 13.27
N MET A 88 -0.80 0.45 12.09
CA MET A 88 0.56 0.26 11.58
C MET A 88 1.22 1.60 11.26
N LEU A 89 0.47 2.49 10.59
CA LEU A 89 0.92 3.84 10.28
C LEU A 89 1.23 4.60 11.57
N ILE A 90 0.28 4.62 12.50
CA ILE A 90 0.43 5.27 13.82
C ILE A 90 1.66 4.73 14.56
N THR A 91 1.81 3.41 14.65
CA THR A 91 2.96 2.79 15.34
C THR A 91 4.30 3.27 14.81
N PHE A 92 4.43 3.40 13.48
CA PHE A 92 5.67 3.89 12.89
C PHE A 92 5.87 5.38 13.15
N LEU A 93 4.83 6.19 12.95
CA LEU A 93 4.90 7.64 13.08
C LEU A 93 5.17 8.06 14.53
N ASP A 94 4.55 7.40 15.51
CA ASP A 94 4.79 7.59 16.95
C ASP A 94 6.27 7.37 17.31
N VAL A 95 6.88 6.28 16.82
CA VAL A 95 8.29 5.97 17.09
C VAL A 95 9.23 7.02 16.49
N LEU A 96 8.87 7.54 15.32
CA LEU A 96 9.66 8.60 14.67
C LEU A 96 9.41 9.98 15.29
N GLY A 97 8.35 10.13 16.08
CA GLY A 97 7.89 11.39 16.65
C GLY A 97 7.34 12.34 15.57
N ILE A 98 6.70 11.79 14.53
CA ILE A 98 6.06 12.56 13.46
C ILE A 98 4.63 12.85 13.89
N GLU A 99 4.19 14.10 13.81
CA GLU A 99 2.81 14.47 14.13
C GLU A 99 1.84 13.91 13.07
N HIS A 100 0.74 13.31 13.54
CA HIS A 100 -0.26 12.69 12.69
C HIS A 100 -1.67 12.73 13.30
N ASP A 101 -2.68 12.50 12.48
CA ASP A 101 -4.07 12.35 12.92
C ASP A 101 -4.35 10.97 13.55
N ASP A 102 -5.59 10.74 13.98
CA ASP A 102 -6.06 9.47 14.56
C ASP A 102 -6.08 8.29 13.57
N LYS A 103 -5.70 8.52 12.31
CA LYS A 103 -5.72 7.55 11.20
C LYS A 103 -4.34 7.36 10.57
N GLY A 104 -3.29 7.97 11.14
CA GLY A 104 -1.92 7.88 10.65
C GLY A 104 -1.68 8.71 9.38
N GLN A 105 -2.46 9.77 9.16
CA GLN A 105 -2.20 10.78 8.12
C GLN A 105 -1.30 11.87 8.68
N VAL A 106 -0.34 12.30 7.86
CA VAL A 106 0.65 13.31 8.20
C VAL A 106 0.37 14.55 7.34
N GLU A 107 0.31 15.72 7.96
CA GLU A 107 0.19 16.99 7.21
C GLU A 107 1.52 17.43 6.61
N ASN A 108 2.61 17.28 7.38
CA ASN A 108 3.96 17.68 6.98
C ASN A 108 4.93 16.50 7.10
N LEU A 109 5.41 16.02 5.96
CA LEU A 109 6.43 14.97 5.92
C LEU A 109 7.76 15.50 6.46
N PRO A 110 8.49 14.70 7.27
CA PRO A 110 9.77 15.13 7.80
C PRO A 110 10.79 15.32 6.67
N GLU A 111 11.67 16.30 6.81
CA GLU A 111 12.78 16.49 5.85
C GLU A 111 13.79 15.35 5.91
N GLU A 112 13.99 14.77 7.10
CA GLU A 112 14.95 13.71 7.37
C GLU A 112 14.36 12.64 8.29
N ILE A 113 14.73 11.38 8.06
CA ILE A 113 14.55 10.27 9.00
C ILE A 113 15.94 9.69 9.24
N THR A 114 16.47 9.90 10.45
CA THR A 114 17.79 9.41 10.84
C THR A 114 17.82 7.88 10.88
N GLU A 115 19.00 7.29 10.70
CA GLU A 115 19.16 5.82 10.69
C GLU A 115 18.66 5.17 11.99
N ASP A 116 18.95 5.79 13.15
CA ASP A 116 18.50 5.29 14.46
C ASP A 116 16.97 5.28 14.56
N LYS A 117 16.30 6.36 14.15
CA LYS A 117 14.83 6.44 14.14
C LYS A 117 14.21 5.46 13.16
N ALA A 118 14.81 5.33 11.97
CA ALA A 118 14.37 4.38 10.96
C ALA A 118 14.47 2.94 11.47
N ALA A 119 15.60 2.56 12.08
CA ALA A 119 15.81 1.23 12.64
C ALA A 119 14.81 0.94 13.77
N ALA A 120 14.59 1.90 14.68
CA ALA A 120 13.59 1.78 15.74
C ALA A 120 12.16 1.60 15.18
N GLY A 121 11.78 2.39 14.18
CA GLY A 121 10.48 2.28 13.53
C GLY A 121 10.29 0.93 12.83
N VAL A 122 11.30 0.46 12.09
CA VAL A 122 11.30 -0.88 11.47
C VAL A 122 11.14 -1.98 12.52
N GLN A 123 11.89 -1.90 13.62
CA GLN A 123 11.82 -2.89 14.69
C GLN A 123 10.42 -2.93 15.33
N ALA A 124 9.83 -1.77 15.63
CA ALA A 124 8.51 -1.67 16.19
C ALA A 124 7.44 -2.28 15.27
N LEU A 125 7.54 -2.04 13.96
CA LEU A 125 6.62 -2.62 12.99
C LEU A 125 6.76 -4.14 12.91
N LEU A 126 7.99 -4.66 12.82
CA LEU A 126 8.22 -6.11 12.73
C LEU A 126 7.84 -6.86 14.01
N ALA A 127 7.81 -6.18 15.16
CA ALA A 127 7.34 -6.76 16.42
C ALA A 127 5.81 -6.87 16.49
N ALA A 128 5.08 -5.96 15.85
CA ALA A 128 3.63 -5.83 16.00
C ALA A 128 2.82 -6.30 14.78
N PHE A 129 3.44 -6.36 13.58
CA PHE A 129 2.73 -6.60 12.33
C PHE A 129 3.42 -7.65 11.45
N PRO A 130 2.67 -8.32 10.54
CA PRO A 130 3.27 -9.23 9.57
C PRO A 130 4.34 -8.52 8.72
N ALA A 131 5.52 -9.12 8.63
CA ALA A 131 6.69 -8.52 7.97
C ALA A 131 6.41 -8.02 6.54
N ARG A 132 5.60 -8.77 5.78
CA ARG A 132 5.23 -8.44 4.40
C ARG A 132 4.32 -7.21 4.29
N GLN A 133 3.46 -6.98 5.28
CA GLN A 133 2.63 -5.77 5.35
C GLN A 133 3.47 -4.56 5.79
N ALA A 134 4.36 -4.75 6.76
CA ALA A 134 5.33 -3.73 7.17
C ALA A 134 6.24 -3.32 5.99
N ALA A 135 6.73 -4.28 5.21
CA ALA A 135 7.51 -4.03 4.01
C ALA A 135 6.73 -3.19 2.99
N LEU A 136 5.48 -3.58 2.67
CA LEU A 136 4.62 -2.81 1.78
C LEU A 136 4.45 -1.36 2.27
N TYR A 137 4.13 -1.20 3.55
CA TYR A 137 3.94 0.12 4.14
C TYR A 137 5.21 0.98 4.04
N LEU A 138 6.36 0.47 4.48
CA LEU A 138 7.62 1.22 4.49
C LEU A 138 8.06 1.61 3.07
N HIS A 139 7.90 0.71 2.11
CA HIS A 139 8.18 1.03 0.71
C HIS A 139 7.18 2.02 0.11
N MET A 140 5.89 1.95 0.47
CA MET A 140 4.90 2.96 0.06
C MET A 140 5.18 4.31 0.70
N PHE A 141 5.60 4.33 1.97
CA PHE A 141 5.99 5.55 2.66
C PHE A 141 7.15 6.23 1.92
N GLN A 142 8.20 5.48 1.55
CA GLN A 142 9.32 5.96 0.72
C GLN A 142 8.90 6.63 -0.60
N LEU A 143 7.74 6.26 -1.17
CA LEU A 143 7.24 6.85 -2.41
C LEU A 143 6.55 8.21 -2.22
N GLN A 144 6.26 8.63 -0.99
CA GLN A 144 5.58 9.90 -0.72
C GLN A 144 6.42 11.14 -1.06
N ARG A 145 7.73 10.98 -1.26
CA ARG A 145 8.59 12.05 -1.77
C ARG A 145 9.59 11.54 -2.81
N PRO A 146 10.00 12.38 -3.77
CA PRO A 146 11.08 12.04 -4.70
C PRO A 146 12.36 11.69 -3.93
N GLY A 147 12.95 10.53 -4.24
CA GLY A 147 14.18 10.04 -3.61
C GLY A 147 14.01 9.43 -2.21
N GLY A 148 12.84 9.59 -1.58
CA GLY A 148 12.57 9.03 -0.26
C GLY A 148 13.44 9.62 0.86
N TRP A 149 13.64 8.84 1.91
CA TRP A 149 14.54 9.13 3.03
C TRP A 149 15.69 8.10 3.07
N GLU A 150 16.92 8.60 3.10
CA GLU A 150 18.12 7.76 3.06
C GLU A 150 18.21 6.82 4.26
N GLY A 151 18.00 7.33 5.48
CA GLY A 151 18.07 6.50 6.69
C GLY A 151 17.04 5.36 6.69
N LEU A 152 15.83 5.65 6.22
CA LEU A 152 14.80 4.62 6.03
C LEU A 152 15.16 3.61 4.94
N ALA A 153 15.80 4.03 3.85
CA ALA A 153 16.22 3.13 2.78
C ALA A 153 17.28 2.15 3.27
N LYS A 154 18.24 2.62 4.07
CA LYS A 154 19.26 1.79 4.72
C LYS A 154 18.63 0.80 5.71
N ALA A 155 17.71 1.24 6.55
CA ALA A 155 17.03 0.38 7.52
C ALA A 155 16.22 -0.74 6.85
N ILE A 156 15.51 -0.43 5.75
CA ILE A 156 14.80 -1.44 4.95
C ILE A 156 15.79 -2.45 4.35
N ALA A 157 16.88 -1.97 3.73
CA ALA A 157 17.87 -2.82 3.08
C ALA A 157 18.62 -3.74 4.06
N ALA A 158 18.80 -3.31 5.31
CA ALA A 158 19.44 -4.09 6.36
C ALA A 158 18.56 -5.22 6.93
N SER A 159 17.26 -5.21 6.65
CA SER A 159 16.31 -6.20 7.19
C SER A 159 15.89 -7.22 6.14
N ASP A 160 16.34 -8.47 6.29
CA ASP A 160 15.95 -9.58 5.41
C ASP A 160 14.44 -9.81 5.38
N ALA A 161 13.75 -9.55 6.49
CA ALA A 161 12.31 -9.69 6.61
C ALA A 161 11.52 -8.69 5.75
N LEU A 162 12.14 -7.58 5.34
CA LEU A 162 11.51 -6.52 4.55
C LEU A 162 11.79 -6.63 3.04
N LYS A 163 12.51 -7.66 2.59
CA LYS A 163 12.78 -7.86 1.16
C LYS A 163 11.49 -8.21 0.40
N LEU A 164 11.21 -7.44 -0.64
CA LEU A 164 10.11 -7.64 -1.61
C LEU A 164 10.65 -8.07 -2.97
#